data_AF-A0A498FZU2-F1
#
_entry.id   AF-A0A498FZU2-F1
#
_cell.length_a   1.000
_cell.length_b   1.000
_cell.length_c   1.000
_cell.angle_alpha   90.00
_cell.angle_beta   90.00
_cell.angle_gamma   90.00
#
_symmetry.space_group_name_H-M   'P 1'
#
loop_
_entity.id
_entity.type
_entity.pdbx_description
1 polymer ?
#
loop_
_entity_poly.entity_id
_entity_poly.type
_entity_poly.pdbx_seq_one_letter_code
_entity_poly.pdbx_strand_id
1 'polypeptide(L)'
;MSQTTSQFESAISRLEQQAEELIHKDTDLLTVVRGFDFSETTVYEVGKTEWNAHYSYESMVQAFYCKELAGFTTTELHDYLATAERASTLGFDPDHFAGDKAAPARTTLGRAWRDRFPNRLQAFIRTSAECILAVAHEMGNPLGLRALTPEDKSDLSNRSEQRYVTGKAKDVTEALCQIVFPAIDLDRPDDGTRYDST
;
A
#
# COMPACT_ATOMS: atom_id res chain seq x y z
N MET A 1 -14.43 -8.88 7.70
CA MET A 1 -14.02 -9.49 6.42
C MET A 1 -15.09 -9.17 5.41
N SER A 2 -14.83 -8.18 4.56
CA SER A 2 -15.81 -7.53 3.69
C SER A 2 -15.70 -8.13 2.28
N GLN A 3 -16.84 -8.28 1.61
CA GLN A 3 -17.03 -9.00 0.34
C GLN A 3 -16.08 -8.62 -0.81
N THR A 4 -15.37 -7.49 -0.71
CA THR A 4 -14.38 -7.02 -1.71
C THR A 4 -13.11 -7.88 -1.73
N THR A 5 -12.65 -8.40 -0.60
CA THR A 5 -11.43 -9.23 -0.53
C THR A 5 -11.62 -10.55 -1.27
N SER A 6 -12.82 -11.13 -1.19
CA SER A 6 -13.16 -12.41 -1.84
C SER A 6 -13.10 -12.37 -3.36
N GLN A 7 -13.27 -11.20 -3.99
CA GLN A 7 -13.24 -11.09 -5.45
C GLN A 7 -11.81 -10.96 -6.01
N PHE A 8 -10.87 -10.50 -5.20
CA PHE A 8 -9.48 -10.26 -5.61
C PHE A 8 -8.49 -11.21 -4.94
N GLU A 9 -8.98 -12.13 -4.11
CA GLU A 9 -8.19 -12.96 -3.20
C GLU A 9 -7.01 -13.65 -3.88
N SER A 10 -7.23 -14.32 -5.02
CA SER A 10 -6.16 -15.00 -5.77
C SER A 10 -5.12 -14.02 -6.33
N ALA A 11 -5.54 -12.84 -6.79
CA ALA A 11 -4.62 -11.84 -7.34
C ALA A 11 -3.84 -11.13 -6.24
N ILE A 12 -4.49 -10.84 -5.10
CA ILE A 12 -3.85 -10.25 -3.92
C ILE A 12 -2.83 -11.22 -3.33
N SER A 13 -3.20 -12.50 -3.13
CA SER A 13 -2.29 -13.52 -2.60
C SER A 13 -1.03 -13.69 -3.46
N ARG A 14 -1.16 -13.57 -4.80
CA ARG A 14 0.01 -13.57 -5.68
C ARG A 14 0.88 -12.32 -5.51
N LEU A 15 0.26 -11.14 -5.35
CA LEU A 15 1.01 -9.91 -5.10
C LEU A 15 1.71 -9.93 -3.73
N GLU A 16 1.09 -10.54 -2.72
CA GLU A 16 1.73 -10.79 -1.41
C GLU A 16 2.95 -11.70 -1.58
N GLN A 17 2.83 -12.81 -2.31
CA GLN A 17 3.96 -13.70 -2.59
C GLN A 17 5.09 -12.97 -3.35
N GLN A 18 4.75 -12.20 -4.39
CA GLN A 18 5.74 -11.37 -5.09
C GLN A 18 6.39 -10.35 -4.15
N ALA A 19 5.61 -9.77 -3.22
CA ALA A 19 6.13 -8.81 -2.25
C ALA A 19 7.11 -9.47 -1.27
N GLU A 20 6.84 -10.69 -0.81
CA GLU A 20 7.75 -11.45 0.06
C GLU A 20 9.09 -11.75 -0.65
N GLU A 21 9.04 -12.03 -1.95
CA GLU A 21 10.22 -12.30 -2.77
C GLU A 21 11.02 -11.03 -3.10
N LEU A 22 10.35 -9.92 -3.40
CA LEU A 22 10.96 -8.68 -3.91
C LEU A 22 11.36 -7.69 -2.80
N ILE A 23 10.62 -7.66 -1.69
CA ILE A 23 10.79 -6.65 -0.66
C ILE A 23 11.81 -7.12 0.37
N HIS A 24 12.90 -6.39 0.44
CA HIS A 24 13.91 -6.49 1.46
C HIS A 24 14.06 -5.12 2.14
N LYS A 25 14.82 -5.07 3.23
CA LYS A 25 14.99 -3.86 4.05
C LYS A 25 15.35 -2.60 3.24
N ASP A 26 16.17 -2.75 2.21
CA ASP A 26 16.71 -1.65 1.42
C ASP A 26 16.04 -1.49 0.04
N THR A 27 15.01 -2.28 -0.27
CA THR A 27 14.29 -2.18 -1.54
C THR A 27 13.52 -0.86 -1.61
N ASP A 28 13.81 -0.03 -2.60
CA ASP A 28 13.14 1.25 -2.79
C ASP A 28 11.79 1.11 -3.52
N LEU A 29 10.94 2.13 -3.39
CA LEU A 29 9.59 2.18 -3.96
C LEU A 29 9.53 1.86 -5.46
N LEU A 30 10.48 2.36 -6.24
CA LEU A 30 10.46 2.23 -7.70
C LEU A 30 10.80 0.81 -8.11
N THR A 31 11.78 0.20 -7.42
CA THR A 31 12.15 -1.21 -7.58
C THR A 31 10.98 -2.14 -7.21
N VAL A 32 10.29 -1.87 -6.09
CA VAL A 32 9.10 -2.63 -5.69
C VAL A 32 8.02 -2.60 -6.77
N VAL A 33 7.63 -1.40 -7.23
CA VAL A 33 6.54 -1.23 -8.20
C VAL A 33 6.87 -1.83 -9.57
N ARG A 34 8.14 -1.78 -10.00
CA ARG A 34 8.58 -2.36 -11.27
C ARG A 34 8.75 -3.87 -11.24
N GLY A 35 9.02 -4.44 -10.07
CA GLY A 35 9.15 -5.87 -9.90
C GLY A 35 7.82 -6.62 -9.98
N PHE A 36 6.70 -5.93 -9.70
CA PHE A 36 5.38 -6.56 -9.73
C PHE A 36 4.88 -6.83 -11.15
N ASP A 37 4.46 -8.07 -11.37
CA ASP A 37 3.66 -8.46 -12.51
C ASP A 37 2.16 -8.32 -12.19
N PHE A 38 1.52 -7.38 -12.88
CA PHE A 38 0.09 -7.09 -12.76
C PHE A 38 -0.78 -7.80 -13.80
N SER A 39 -0.17 -8.47 -14.79
CA SER A 39 -0.83 -8.94 -16.02
C SER A 39 -1.84 -10.08 -15.79
N GLU A 40 -1.69 -10.86 -14.72
CA GLU A 40 -2.56 -12.00 -14.44
C GLU A 40 -3.85 -11.65 -13.67
N THR A 41 -4.09 -10.35 -13.40
CA THR A 41 -5.32 -9.94 -12.74
C THR A 41 -6.40 -9.67 -13.79
N THR A 42 -7.52 -10.41 -13.79
CA THR A 42 -8.64 -10.15 -14.73
C THR A 42 -9.15 -8.70 -14.68
N VAL A 43 -9.01 -8.05 -13.52
CA VAL A 43 -9.32 -6.62 -13.32
C VAL A 43 -8.41 -5.70 -14.15
N TYR A 44 -7.14 -6.08 -14.30
CA TYR A 44 -6.15 -5.37 -15.09
C TYR A 44 -6.42 -5.53 -16.58
N GLU A 45 -6.70 -6.74 -17.06
CA GLU A 45 -6.95 -7.01 -18.49
C GLU A 45 -8.21 -6.32 -19.05
N VAL A 46 -9.30 -6.27 -18.25
CA VAL A 46 -10.50 -5.52 -18.64
C VAL A 46 -10.18 -4.02 -18.73
N GLY A 47 -9.50 -3.47 -17.73
CA GLY A 47 -9.13 -2.06 -17.73
C GLY A 47 -8.17 -1.68 -18.88
N LYS A 48 -7.25 -2.59 -19.24
CA LYS A 48 -6.32 -2.43 -20.35
C LYS A 48 -7.02 -2.39 -21.71
N THR A 49 -8.04 -3.23 -21.90
CA THR A 49 -8.80 -3.29 -23.16
C THR A 49 -9.61 -2.01 -23.40
N GLU A 50 -10.12 -1.41 -22.33
CA GLU A 50 -10.88 -0.15 -22.38
C GLU A 50 -9.97 1.09 -22.35
N TRP A 51 -8.67 0.91 -22.17
CA TRP A 51 -7.73 2.01 -22.04
C TRP A 51 -7.43 2.68 -23.38
N ASN A 52 -7.99 3.88 -23.55
CA ASN A 52 -7.71 4.74 -24.69
C ASN A 52 -7.17 6.10 -24.21
N ALA A 53 -5.87 6.17 -23.95
CA ALA A 53 -5.19 7.37 -23.46
C ALA A 53 -3.81 7.58 -24.08
N HIS A 54 -3.29 8.79 -23.89
CA HIS A 54 -1.98 9.24 -24.39
C HIS A 54 -0.78 8.47 -23.81
N TYR A 55 -0.91 7.98 -22.57
CA TYR A 55 0.14 7.22 -21.88
C TYR A 55 -0.27 5.76 -21.77
N SER A 56 0.71 4.86 -21.65
CA SER A 56 0.47 3.43 -21.50
C SER A 56 -0.37 3.14 -20.24
N TYR A 57 -1.20 2.09 -20.32
CA TYR A 57 -2.01 1.64 -19.19
C TYR A 57 -1.13 1.19 -18.02
N GLU A 58 -0.09 0.41 -18.32
CA GLU A 58 0.82 -0.15 -17.31
C GLU A 58 1.55 0.95 -16.54
N SER A 59 2.12 1.95 -17.23
CA SER A 59 2.84 3.05 -16.59
C SER A 59 1.93 3.86 -15.67
N MET A 60 0.66 4.03 -16.07
CA MET A 60 -0.34 4.68 -15.21
C MET A 60 -0.66 3.82 -13.98
N VAL A 61 -0.88 2.52 -14.14
CA VAL A 61 -1.12 1.61 -13.00
C VAL A 61 0.07 1.63 -12.04
N GLN A 62 1.30 1.50 -12.55
CA GLN A 62 2.53 1.58 -11.76
C GLN A 62 2.65 2.93 -11.02
N ALA A 63 2.39 4.05 -11.69
CA ALA A 63 2.37 5.36 -11.03
C ALA A 63 1.37 5.42 -9.87
N PHE A 64 0.19 4.82 -10.03
CA PHE A 64 -0.81 4.77 -8.97
C PHE A 64 -0.46 3.78 -7.85
N TYR A 65 0.34 2.74 -8.10
CA TYR A 65 0.96 1.96 -7.02
C TYR A 65 2.02 2.78 -6.26
N CYS A 66 2.88 3.55 -6.95
CA CYS A 66 3.78 4.48 -6.26
C CYS A 66 2.99 5.44 -5.38
N LYS A 67 1.87 5.93 -5.89
CA LYS A 67 0.97 6.80 -5.13
C LYS A 67 0.45 6.11 -3.88
N GLU A 68 -0.14 4.92 -3.95
CA GLU A 68 -0.76 4.28 -2.78
C GLU A 68 0.28 3.77 -1.77
N LEU A 69 1.40 3.18 -2.22
CA LEU A 69 2.44 2.66 -1.34
C LEU A 69 3.17 3.77 -0.56
N ALA A 70 3.44 4.90 -1.20
CA ALA A 70 3.98 6.07 -0.50
C ALA A 70 2.89 6.95 0.16
N GLY A 71 1.61 6.68 -0.17
CA GLY A 71 0.44 7.57 -0.06
C GLY A 71 0.72 9.02 -0.33
N PHE A 72 1.22 9.25 -1.53
CA PHE A 72 1.22 10.55 -2.15
C PHE A 72 -0.22 11.01 -2.46
N THR A 73 -0.43 12.31 -2.35
CA THR A 73 -1.47 13.02 -3.11
C THR A 73 -1.17 12.98 -4.61
N THR A 74 -2.12 13.33 -5.47
CA THR A 74 -1.84 13.44 -6.92
C THR A 74 -0.78 14.49 -7.24
N THR A 75 -0.64 15.54 -6.42
CA THR A 75 0.42 16.55 -6.56
C THR A 75 1.78 15.94 -6.22
N GLU A 76 1.91 15.27 -5.08
CA GLU A 76 3.16 14.63 -4.68
C GLU A 76 3.55 13.50 -5.63
N LEU A 77 2.58 12.78 -6.21
CA LEU A 77 2.86 11.80 -7.26
C LEU A 77 3.46 12.48 -8.50
N HIS A 78 2.87 13.59 -8.94
CA HIS A 78 3.41 14.35 -10.07
C HIS A 78 4.85 14.81 -9.78
N ASP A 79 5.10 15.37 -8.60
CA ASP A 79 6.41 15.90 -8.22
C ASP A 79 7.43 14.77 -8.05
N TYR A 80 7.00 13.62 -7.52
CA TYR A 80 7.78 12.40 -7.47
C TYR A 80 8.20 11.97 -8.87
N LEU A 81 7.27 11.88 -9.83
CA LEU A 81 7.55 11.48 -11.21
C LEU A 81 8.38 12.51 -11.98
N ALA A 82 8.27 13.80 -11.66
CA ALA A 82 9.02 14.87 -12.30
C ALA A 82 10.51 14.90 -11.92
N THR A 83 10.93 14.08 -10.95
CA THR A 83 12.35 13.83 -10.69
C THR A 83 12.93 12.98 -11.81
N ALA A 84 14.13 13.34 -12.27
CA ALA A 84 14.80 12.68 -13.39
C ALA A 84 14.73 11.14 -13.29
N GLU A 85 14.49 10.51 -14.43
CA GLU A 85 14.43 9.05 -14.65
C GLU A 85 13.27 8.28 -14.01
N ARG A 86 12.52 8.84 -13.04
CA ARG A 86 11.43 8.08 -12.40
C ARG A 86 10.28 7.78 -13.35
N ALA A 87 9.82 8.78 -14.10
CA ALA A 87 8.74 8.57 -15.07
C ALA A 87 9.15 7.56 -16.17
N SER A 88 10.35 7.70 -16.73
CA SER A 88 10.85 6.76 -17.74
C SER A 88 11.08 5.36 -17.18
N THR A 89 11.51 5.24 -15.92
CA THR A 89 11.65 3.94 -15.25
C THR A 89 10.31 3.21 -15.14
N LEU A 90 9.22 3.94 -14.90
CA LEU A 90 7.84 3.40 -14.96
C LEU A 90 7.33 3.16 -16.38
N GLY A 91 8.15 3.36 -17.41
CA GLY A 91 7.80 3.15 -18.81
C GLY A 91 7.01 4.29 -19.45
N PHE A 92 6.94 5.46 -18.82
CA PHE A 92 6.41 6.64 -19.52
C PHE A 92 7.39 7.08 -20.61
N ASP A 93 6.87 7.26 -21.82
CA ASP A 93 7.63 7.79 -22.95
C ASP A 93 7.89 9.30 -22.78
N PRO A 94 9.16 9.75 -22.68
CA PRO A 94 9.48 11.16 -22.59
C PRO A 94 9.01 12.00 -23.78
N ASP A 95 8.91 11.41 -24.97
CA ASP A 95 8.45 12.10 -26.18
C ASP A 95 6.96 12.49 -26.09
N HIS A 96 6.23 11.87 -25.17
CA HIS A 96 4.82 12.14 -24.91
C HIS A 96 4.59 13.25 -23.86
N PHE A 97 5.65 13.72 -23.19
CA PHE A 97 5.54 14.81 -22.23
C PHE A 97 5.29 16.15 -22.92
N ALA A 98 4.67 17.08 -22.19
CA ALA A 98 4.55 18.44 -22.69
C ALA A 98 5.93 19.10 -22.67
N GLY A 99 6.41 19.60 -23.82
CA GLY A 99 7.66 20.36 -24.03
C GLY A 99 8.73 20.35 -22.92
N ASP A 100 8.55 21.17 -21.88
CA ASP A 100 9.51 21.39 -20.79
C ASP A 100 9.32 20.46 -19.57
N LYS A 101 8.45 19.46 -19.66
CA LYS A 101 8.06 18.58 -18.54
C LYS A 101 8.80 17.25 -18.60
N ALA A 102 9.12 16.74 -17.41
CA ALA A 102 9.77 15.44 -17.21
C ALA A 102 8.78 14.33 -16.80
N ALA A 103 7.49 14.62 -16.77
CA ALA A 103 6.46 13.68 -16.32
C ALA A 103 5.06 14.02 -16.90
N PRO A 104 4.11 13.07 -16.83
CA PRO A 104 2.70 13.35 -17.12
C PRO A 104 2.15 14.46 -16.22
N ALA A 105 1.42 15.42 -16.79
CA ALA A 105 0.86 16.53 -16.03
C ALA A 105 -0.07 16.06 -14.89
N ARG A 106 -0.10 16.81 -13.78
CA ARG A 106 -0.95 16.51 -12.60
C ARG A 106 -2.43 16.31 -12.97
N THR A 107 -2.95 17.11 -13.90
CA THR A 107 -4.34 17.00 -14.38
C THR A 107 -4.58 15.71 -15.15
N THR A 108 -3.60 15.24 -15.92
CA THR A 108 -3.63 13.94 -16.61
C THR A 108 -3.72 12.80 -15.61
N LEU A 109 -2.86 12.79 -14.59
CA LEU A 109 -2.89 11.79 -13.52
C LEU A 109 -4.25 11.81 -12.79
N GLY A 110 -4.74 13.00 -12.40
CA GLY A 110 -6.03 13.14 -11.73
C GLY A 110 -7.22 12.64 -12.56
N ARG A 111 -7.22 12.89 -13.87
CA ARG A 111 -8.27 12.38 -14.79
C ARG A 111 -8.15 10.88 -15.03
N ALA A 112 -6.93 10.34 -15.09
CA ALA A 112 -6.72 8.90 -15.19
C ALA A 112 -7.38 8.18 -14.01
N TRP A 113 -7.12 8.64 -12.79
CA TRP A 113 -7.73 8.07 -11.59
C TRP A 113 -9.25 8.22 -11.55
N ARG A 114 -9.76 9.45 -11.76
CA ARG A 114 -11.19 9.74 -11.53
C ARG A 114 -12.10 9.25 -12.64
N ASP A 115 -11.67 9.40 -13.89
CA ASP A 115 -12.56 9.32 -15.04
C ASP A 115 -12.28 8.09 -15.92
N ARG A 116 -11.06 7.55 -15.88
CA ARG A 116 -10.62 6.49 -16.80
C ARG A 116 -10.42 5.14 -16.13
N PHE A 117 -9.88 5.12 -14.91
CA PHE A 117 -9.72 3.87 -14.16
C PHE A 117 -11.08 3.38 -13.67
N PRO A 118 -11.47 2.14 -14.03
CA PRO A 118 -12.68 1.55 -13.47
C PRO A 118 -12.61 1.53 -11.94
N ASN A 119 -13.74 1.79 -11.26
CA ASN A 119 -13.80 1.75 -9.80
C ASN A 119 -13.25 0.44 -9.20
N ARG A 120 -13.45 -0.67 -9.94
CA ARG A 120 -12.93 -1.99 -9.56
C ARG A 120 -11.39 -2.04 -9.54
N LEU A 121 -10.74 -1.40 -10.51
CA LEU A 121 -9.28 -1.28 -10.56
C LEU A 121 -8.77 -0.37 -9.45
N GLN A 122 -9.42 0.77 -9.21
CA GLN A 122 -9.05 1.68 -8.12
C GLN A 122 -9.11 0.98 -6.76
N ALA A 123 -10.18 0.21 -6.51
CA ALA A 123 -10.32 -0.61 -5.31
C ALA A 123 -9.23 -1.68 -5.22
N PHE A 124 -8.94 -2.38 -6.32
CA PHE A 124 -7.88 -3.38 -6.37
C PHE A 124 -6.50 -2.79 -6.04
N ILE A 125 -6.11 -1.67 -6.66
CA ILE A 125 -4.82 -0.99 -6.40
C ILE A 125 -4.71 -0.60 -4.93
N ARG A 126 -5.78 -0.04 -4.33
CA ARG A 126 -5.78 0.35 -2.91
C ARG A 126 -5.61 -0.87 -1.98
N THR A 127 -6.45 -1.89 -2.16
CA THR A 127 -6.43 -3.07 -1.28
C THR A 127 -5.14 -3.86 -1.42
N SER A 128 -4.63 -4.05 -2.63
CA SER A 128 -3.35 -4.73 -2.84
C SER A 128 -2.17 -3.93 -2.30
N ALA A 129 -2.17 -2.59 -2.43
CA ALA A 129 -1.14 -1.76 -1.82
C ALA A 129 -1.13 -1.90 -0.29
N GLU A 130 -2.29 -1.98 0.37
CA GLU A 130 -2.38 -2.22 1.81
C GLU A 130 -1.76 -3.58 2.21
N CYS A 131 -2.02 -4.64 1.45
CA CYS A 131 -1.39 -5.95 1.64
C CYS A 131 0.13 -5.91 1.43
N ILE A 132 0.60 -5.26 0.36
CA ILE A 132 2.03 -5.10 0.07
C ILE A 132 2.73 -4.33 1.20
N LEU A 133 2.09 -3.30 1.76
CA LEU A 133 2.64 -2.55 2.90
C LEU A 133 2.71 -3.40 4.17
N ALA A 134 1.78 -4.34 4.38
CA ALA A 134 1.85 -5.30 5.48
C ALA A 134 3.07 -6.22 5.32
N VAL A 135 3.27 -6.79 4.13
CA VAL A 135 4.47 -7.61 3.83
C VAL A 135 5.75 -6.78 4.01
N ALA A 136 5.79 -5.55 3.49
CA ALA A 136 6.93 -4.67 3.66
C ALA A 136 7.26 -4.40 5.14
N HIS A 137 6.24 -4.28 5.98
CA HIS A 137 6.42 -4.12 7.43
C HIS A 137 7.05 -5.36 8.07
N GLU A 138 6.55 -6.54 7.73
CA GLU A 138 7.09 -7.82 8.21
C GLU A 138 8.56 -8.02 7.79
N MET A 139 8.92 -7.55 6.58
CA MET A 139 10.29 -7.58 6.05
C MET A 139 11.19 -6.47 6.60
N GLY A 140 10.68 -5.62 7.50
CA GLY A 140 11.43 -4.50 8.09
C GLY A 140 11.77 -3.38 7.09
N ASN A 141 11.06 -3.30 5.96
CA ASN A 141 11.22 -2.25 4.97
C ASN A 141 10.51 -0.96 5.42
N PRO A 142 11.12 0.24 5.26
CA PRO A 142 10.53 1.51 5.65
C PRO A 142 9.16 1.83 5.05
N LEU A 143 8.84 1.30 3.85
CA LEU A 143 7.51 1.44 3.24
C LEU A 143 6.42 0.92 4.19
N GLY A 144 6.69 -0.18 4.90
CA GLY A 144 5.76 -0.80 5.83
C GLY A 144 5.43 0.03 7.07
N LEU A 145 6.21 1.07 7.39
CA LEU A 145 5.87 1.98 8.51
C LEU A 145 4.53 2.70 8.28
N ARG A 146 4.14 2.89 7.02
CA ARG A 146 2.84 3.44 6.65
C ARG A 146 1.67 2.51 7.02
N ALA A 147 1.88 1.19 7.05
CA ALA A 147 0.83 0.26 7.49
C ALA A 147 0.40 0.49 8.95
N LEU A 148 1.19 1.24 9.73
CA LEU A 148 0.93 1.59 11.12
C LEU A 148 0.21 2.93 11.28
N THR A 149 0.21 3.80 10.26
CA THR A 149 -0.50 5.08 10.31
C THR A 149 -1.97 4.88 9.96
N PRO A 150 -2.93 5.25 10.83
CA PRO A 150 -4.32 5.35 10.44
C PRO A 150 -4.40 6.38 9.31
N GLU A 151 -4.85 5.95 8.15
CA GLU A 151 -5.01 6.88 7.04
C GLU A 151 -6.21 7.77 7.35
N ASP A 152 -6.01 9.10 7.41
CA ASP A 152 -7.09 10.09 7.35
C ASP A 152 -7.70 10.06 5.93
N LYS A 153 -8.39 8.95 5.60
CA LYS A 153 -9.21 8.81 4.39
C LYS A 153 -10.62 9.22 4.79
N SER A 154 -10.92 10.52 4.69
CA SER A 154 -12.19 11.15 5.07
C SER A 154 -13.42 10.74 4.24
N ASP A 155 -13.50 9.49 3.75
CA ASP A 155 -14.58 9.00 2.91
C ASP A 155 -14.91 7.50 3.13
N LEU A 156 -14.62 6.94 4.31
CA LEU A 156 -15.10 5.61 4.70
C LEU A 156 -15.93 5.67 5.99
N SER A 157 -16.90 4.76 6.10
CA SER A 157 -17.79 4.67 7.27
C SER A 157 -17.00 4.31 8.53
N ASN A 158 -17.07 5.15 9.56
CA ASN A 158 -16.49 5.02 10.92
C ASN A 158 -16.46 3.59 11.51
N ARG A 159 -17.39 2.72 11.09
CA ARG A 159 -17.53 1.35 11.61
C ARG A 159 -16.48 0.37 11.08
N SER A 160 -15.96 0.59 9.87
CA SER A 160 -14.91 -0.26 9.27
C SER A 160 -13.54 0.12 9.81
N GLU A 161 -13.30 1.42 9.98
CA GLU A 161 -12.11 1.98 10.63
C GLU A 161 -11.95 1.45 12.06
N GLN A 162 -13.03 1.47 12.87
CA GLN A 162 -12.98 0.99 14.24
C GLN A 162 -12.58 -0.49 14.35
N ARG A 163 -13.05 -1.35 13.42
CA ARG A 163 -12.67 -2.78 13.41
C ARG A 163 -11.22 -2.98 12.99
N TYR A 164 -10.74 -2.22 12.01
CA TYR A 164 -9.37 -2.30 11.55
C TYR A 164 -8.37 -1.80 12.61
N VAL A 165 -8.67 -0.68 13.26
CA VAL A 165 -7.91 -0.14 14.40
C VAL A 165 -7.92 -1.13 15.58
N THR A 166 -9.06 -1.77 15.87
CA THR A 166 -9.14 -2.78 16.94
C THR A 166 -8.31 -4.03 16.61
N GLY A 167 -8.27 -4.45 15.34
CA GLY A 167 -7.43 -5.55 14.86
C GLY A 167 -5.95 -5.24 15.04
N LYS A 168 -5.48 -4.11 14.48
CA LYS A 168 -4.09 -3.68 14.60
C LYS A 168 -3.65 -3.42 16.05
N ALA A 169 -4.53 -2.84 16.88
CA ALA A 169 -4.25 -2.64 18.30
C ALA A 169 -4.07 -3.97 19.04
N LYS A 170 -4.83 -5.01 18.67
CA LYS A 170 -4.67 -6.35 19.21
C LYS A 170 -3.32 -6.94 18.81
N ASP A 171 -2.94 -6.82 17.53
CA ASP A 171 -1.66 -7.34 17.02
C ASP A 171 -0.46 -6.65 17.67
N VAL A 172 -0.50 -5.32 17.84
CA VAL A 172 0.54 -4.56 18.56
C VAL A 172 0.59 -4.95 20.03
N THR A 173 -0.57 -5.14 20.68
CA THR A 173 -0.61 -5.57 22.08
C THR A 173 -0.06 -6.98 22.23
N GLU A 174 -0.38 -7.89 21.30
CA GLU A 174 0.10 -9.27 21.31
C GLU A 174 1.61 -9.35 21.08
N ALA A 175 2.15 -8.57 20.14
CA ALA A 175 3.59 -8.44 19.91
C ALA A 175 4.31 -7.83 21.13
N LEU A 176 3.75 -6.77 21.73
CA LEU A 176 4.31 -6.16 22.95
C LEU A 176 4.31 -7.16 24.12
N CYS A 177 3.22 -7.90 24.30
CA CYS A 177 3.11 -8.95 25.32
C CYS A 177 4.17 -10.04 25.12
N GLN A 178 4.42 -10.49 23.88
CA GLN A 178 5.41 -11.53 23.59
C GLN A 178 6.86 -11.08 23.77
N ILE A 179 7.16 -9.80 23.57
CA ILE A 179 8.53 -9.26 23.71
C ILE A 179 8.81 -8.82 25.15
N VAL A 180 7.85 -8.14 25.78
CA VAL A 180 8.06 -7.46 27.06
C VAL A 180 7.83 -8.38 28.25
N PHE A 181 6.81 -9.24 28.24
CA PHE A 181 6.54 -10.11 29.39
C PHE A 181 7.62 -11.15 29.67
N PRO A 182 8.32 -11.74 28.69
CA PRO A 182 9.44 -12.64 28.96
C PRO A 182 10.72 -11.92 29.39
N ALA A 183 10.84 -10.61 29.10
CA ALA A 183 12.04 -9.81 29.39
C ALA A 183 11.96 -9.08 30.74
N ILE A 184 10.75 -8.96 31.32
CA ILE A 184 10.58 -8.45 32.67
C ILE A 184 10.52 -9.66 33.62
N ASP A 185 11.64 -9.93 34.29
CA ASP A 185 11.63 -10.77 35.49
C ASP A 185 10.93 -9.97 36.59
N LEU A 186 9.60 -10.04 36.63
CA LEU A 186 8.81 -9.52 37.74
C LEU A 186 9.11 -10.44 38.91
N ASP A 187 10.11 -10.05 39.70
CA ASP A 187 10.45 -10.62 41.00
C ASP A 187 9.18 -10.55 41.87
N ARG A 188 8.35 -11.60 41.76
CA ARG A 188 7.09 -11.73 42.47
C ARG A 188 7.46 -11.96 43.92
N PRO A 189 7.18 -11.02 44.84
CA PRO A 189 7.44 -11.28 46.25
C PRO A 189 6.57 -12.48 46.66
N ASP A 190 7.22 -13.49 47.23
CA ASP A 190 6.64 -14.78 47.63
C ASP A 190 5.67 -14.65 48.82
N ASP A 191 5.59 -13.45 49.42
CA ASP A 191 4.70 -13.15 50.54
C ASP A 191 3.45 -12.41 50.04
N GLY A 192 2.40 -13.19 49.79
CA GLY A 192 1.07 -12.65 49.51
C GLY A 192 0.60 -11.81 50.70
N THR A 193 0.29 -10.54 50.44
CA THR A 193 -0.26 -9.62 51.43
C THR A 193 -1.52 -10.22 52.08
N ARG A 194 -1.37 -10.73 53.31
CA ARG A 194 -2.50 -11.02 54.20
C ARG A 194 -3.05 -9.69 54.70
N TYR A 195 -4.25 -9.34 54.26
CA TYR A 195 -5.03 -8.30 54.91
C TYR A 195 -5.55 -8.86 56.24
N ASP A 196 -5.06 -8.33 57.35
CA ASP A 196 -5.68 -8.57 58.66
C ASP A 196 -6.97 -7.77 58.75
N SER A 197 -8.08 -8.49 58.93
CA SER A 197 -9.39 -7.91 59.19
C SER A 197 -9.42 -7.42 60.64
N THR A 198 -9.39 -6.10 60.84
CA THR A 198 -9.73 -5.48 62.14
C THR A 198 -11.12 -4.86 62.07
#